data_AF-A0A8J0QWM0-F1
#
_entry.id   AF-A0A8J0QWM0-F1
#
_cell.length_a   1.000
_cell.length_b   1.000
_cell.length_c   1.000
_cell.angle_alpha   90.00
_cell.angle_beta   90.00
_cell.angle_gamma   90.00
#
_symmetry.space_group_name_H-M   'P 1'
#
loop_
_entity.id
_entity.type
_entity.pdbx_description
1 polymer ?
#
loop_
_entity_poly.entity_id
_entity_poly.type
_entity_poly.pdbx_seq_one_letter_code
_entity_poly.pdbx_strand_id
1 'polypeptide(L)'
;MDCPAKIFVYHLISFHDFQLERDSTRNRKVTVQTLKNGFEQNIDKDKGTHSYMIKFPKLSDHKNHATSGKLANIREKVDPRVRNKIVELYRSGVRKAIEIKRHTDTYVRHELFPSGDLPEASRRRFYPTQKDISNLMSKDRYEGKNSVLDQQNVVDLLNNWKQEKAINMFFRPHTIKINGDGHIFCFAIKQNGSKGFCRNMVIKLHC
;
A
#
# COMPACT_ATOMS: atom_id res chain seq x y z
N MET A 1 0.31 7.82 -8.33
CA MET A 1 1.15 8.81 -7.60
C MET A 1 2.50 8.70 -8.24
N ASP A 2 2.68 9.44 -9.32
CA ASP A 2 3.72 9.11 -10.31
C ASP A 2 4.94 9.96 -10.00
N CYS A 3 5.70 9.52 -9.00
CA CYS A 3 6.95 10.12 -8.60
C CYS A 3 8.13 9.39 -9.28
N PRO A 4 8.99 10.10 -10.03
CA PRO A 4 10.15 9.49 -10.69
C PRO A 4 11.33 9.24 -9.74
N ALA A 5 11.25 9.62 -8.46
CA ALA A 5 12.32 9.46 -7.50
C ALA A 5 12.65 7.97 -7.26
N LYS A 6 13.94 7.64 -7.28
CA LYS A 6 14.44 6.27 -7.11
C LYS A 6 15.48 6.23 -6.00
N ILE A 7 15.44 5.16 -5.22
CA ILE A 7 16.52 4.81 -4.30
C ILE A 7 17.46 3.89 -5.07
N PHE A 8 18.75 4.22 -5.08
CA PHE A 8 19.76 3.35 -5.68
C PHE A 8 20.48 2.61 -4.56
N VAL A 9 20.63 1.30 -4.73
CA VAL A 9 21.43 0.44 -3.84
C VAL A 9 22.57 -0.11 -4.68
N TYR A 10 23.79 0.22 -4.29
CA TYR A 10 25.00 -0.31 -4.92
C TYR A 10 25.59 -1.37 -4.01
N HIS A 11 25.71 -2.58 -4.52
CA HIS A 11 26.46 -3.64 -3.87
C HIS A 11 27.91 -3.57 -4.34
N LEU A 12 28.81 -3.27 -3.41
CA LEU A 12 30.24 -3.17 -3.63
C LEU A 12 30.89 -4.41 -3.03
N ILE A 13 31.73 -5.08 -3.82
CA ILE A 13 32.55 -6.20 -3.35
C ILE A 13 34.01 -5.78 -3.48
N SER A 14 34.72 -5.72 -2.35
CA SER A 14 36.11 -5.31 -2.27
C SER A 14 37.01 -6.52 -2.03
N PHE A 15 38.02 -6.72 -2.88
CA PHE A 15 38.99 -7.79 -2.72
C PHE A 15 40.33 -7.20 -2.28
N HIS A 16 40.65 -7.35 -0.99
CA HIS A 16 41.87 -6.79 -0.40
C HIS A 16 43.14 -7.41 -0.98
N ASP A 17 43.07 -8.65 -1.46
CA ASP A 17 44.18 -9.35 -2.14
C ASP A 17 44.65 -8.65 -3.43
N PHE A 18 43.82 -7.78 -4.00
CA PHE A 18 44.11 -7.01 -5.21
C PHE A 18 44.34 -5.52 -4.90
N GLN A 19 44.68 -5.17 -3.67
CA GLN A 19 44.96 -3.80 -3.28
C GLN A 19 46.21 -3.26 -4.00
N LEU A 20 46.13 -2.03 -4.50
CA LEU A 20 47.22 -1.37 -5.19
C LEU A 20 48.26 -0.86 -4.17
N GLU A 21 49.53 -1.29 -4.29
CA GLU A 21 50.62 -0.74 -3.50
C GLU A 21 50.95 0.72 -3.87
N ARG A 22 50.88 1.04 -5.17
CA ARG A 22 51.06 2.39 -5.70
C ARG A 22 50.01 2.68 -6.75
N ASP A 23 49.35 3.80 -6.57
CA ASP A 23 48.33 4.26 -7.49
C ASP A 23 48.96 4.87 -8.74
N SER A 24 48.88 4.13 -9.85
CA SER A 24 49.27 4.61 -11.17
C SER A 24 48.34 4.04 -12.24
N THR A 25 48.19 4.74 -13.35
CA THR A 25 47.33 4.32 -14.46
C THR A 25 47.72 2.93 -15.01
N ARG A 26 49.02 2.63 -15.02
CA ARG A 26 49.55 1.31 -15.42
C ARG A 26 49.16 0.23 -14.41
N ASN A 27 49.38 0.47 -13.11
CA ASN A 27 49.09 -0.51 -12.06
C ASN A 27 47.60 -0.80 -11.99
N ARG A 28 46.73 0.22 -12.09
CA ARG A 28 45.27 0.03 -12.16
C ARG A 28 44.87 -0.91 -13.30
N LYS A 29 45.44 -0.73 -14.50
CA LYS A 29 45.13 -1.60 -15.65
C LYS A 29 45.57 -3.04 -15.41
N VAL A 30 46.79 -3.24 -14.88
CA VAL A 30 47.32 -4.57 -14.58
C VAL A 30 46.45 -5.26 -13.52
N THR A 31 46.18 -4.60 -12.40
CA THR A 31 45.38 -5.16 -11.31
C THR A 31 43.95 -5.47 -11.73
N VAL A 32 43.31 -4.61 -12.55
CA VAL A 32 41.99 -4.91 -13.13
C VAL A 32 42.05 -6.16 -14.01
N GLN A 33 43.10 -6.32 -14.82
CA GLN A 33 43.25 -7.51 -15.65
C GLN A 33 43.46 -8.76 -14.80
N THR A 34 44.30 -8.70 -13.76
CA THR A 34 44.51 -9.81 -12.82
C THR A 34 43.22 -10.19 -12.11
N LEU A 35 42.43 -9.21 -11.68
CA LEU A 35 41.13 -9.44 -11.04
C LEU A 35 40.14 -10.11 -12.02
N LYS A 36 40.08 -9.66 -13.28
CA LYS A 36 39.24 -10.28 -14.32
C LYS A 36 39.63 -11.74 -14.58
N ASN A 37 40.92 -11.99 -14.77
CA ASN A 37 41.45 -13.34 -14.97
C ASN A 37 41.15 -14.23 -13.75
N GLY A 38 41.22 -13.68 -12.54
CA GLY A 38 40.83 -14.38 -11.32
C GLY A 38 39.35 -14.77 -11.28
N PHE A 39 38.44 -13.91 -11.74
CA PHE A 39 37.02 -14.28 -11.87
C PHE A 39 36.79 -15.38 -12.91
N GLU A 40 37.52 -15.37 -14.02
CA GLU A 40 37.48 -16.44 -15.03
C GLU A 40 38.00 -17.77 -14.47
N GLN A 41 38.89 -17.72 -13.47
CA GLN A 41 39.44 -18.88 -12.76
C GLN A 41 38.62 -19.27 -11.50
N ASN A 42 37.35 -18.82 -11.39
CA ASN A 42 36.45 -19.09 -10.26
C ASN A 42 36.97 -18.60 -8.89
N ILE A 43 37.52 -17.39 -8.82
CA ILE A 43 37.59 -16.70 -7.52
C ILE A 43 36.18 -16.57 -6.97
N ASP A 44 35.98 -17.17 -5.80
CA ASP A 44 34.73 -17.15 -5.07
C ASP A 44 34.37 -15.71 -4.68
N LYS A 45 33.22 -15.24 -5.18
CA LYS A 45 32.70 -13.89 -4.91
C LYS A 45 32.45 -13.68 -3.42
N ASP A 46 32.25 -14.76 -2.67
CA ASP A 46 31.96 -14.74 -1.23
C ASP A 46 33.22 -14.48 -0.38
N LYS A 47 34.42 -14.49 -0.98
CA LYS A 47 35.68 -14.13 -0.29
C LYS A 47 35.94 -12.63 -0.24
N GLY A 48 35.21 -11.83 -1.01
CA GLY A 48 35.32 -10.37 -0.96
C GLY A 48 34.65 -9.78 0.28
N THR A 49 34.98 -8.54 0.63
CA THR A 49 34.23 -7.78 1.64
C THR A 49 33.04 -7.10 1.00
N HIS A 50 31.83 -7.40 1.46
CA HIS A 50 30.58 -6.86 0.92
C HIS A 50 30.19 -5.57 1.62
N SER A 51 29.94 -4.51 0.85
CA SER A 51 29.43 -3.23 1.33
C SER A 51 28.21 -2.79 0.51
N TYR A 52 27.23 -2.17 1.16
CA TYR A 52 26.04 -1.63 0.50
C TYR A 52 26.01 -0.11 0.61
N MET A 53 26.12 0.59 -0.52
CA MET A 53 25.96 2.03 -0.58
C MET A 53 24.54 2.36 -1.02
N ILE A 54 23.78 3.02 -0.15
CA ILE A 54 22.41 3.45 -0.42
C ILE A 54 22.41 4.93 -0.77
N LYS A 55 21.92 5.28 -1.95
CA LYS A 55 21.73 6.66 -2.39
C LYS A 55 20.24 6.96 -2.44
N PHE A 56 19.81 7.80 -1.50
CA PHE A 56 18.45 8.33 -1.47
C PHE A 56 18.27 9.44 -2.51
N PRO A 57 17.08 9.58 -3.10
CA PRO A 57 16.77 10.67 -4.01
C PRO A 57 16.80 12.01 -3.27
N LYS A 58 17.23 13.06 -3.96
CA LYS A 58 17.18 14.42 -3.43
C LYS A 58 15.74 14.94 -3.46
N LEU A 59 15.45 15.96 -2.65
CA LEU A 59 14.15 16.66 -2.67
C LEU A 59 13.76 17.13 -4.09
N SER A 60 14.74 17.55 -4.91
CA SER A 60 14.55 17.96 -6.30
C SER A 60 14.15 16.83 -7.25
N ASP A 61 14.47 15.58 -6.90
CA ASP A 61 14.20 14.41 -7.74
C ASP A 61 12.74 13.96 -7.63
N HIS A 62 12.04 14.46 -6.61
CA HIS A 62 10.61 14.27 -6.45
C HIS A 62 9.85 15.23 -7.38
N LYS A 63 9.06 14.67 -8.29
CA LYS A 63 8.12 15.41 -9.13
C LYS A 63 6.70 14.98 -8.85
N ASN A 64 5.74 15.84 -9.17
CA ASN A 64 4.29 15.57 -9.09
C ASN A 64 3.74 15.34 -7.67
N HIS A 65 4.55 15.60 -6.63
CA HIS A 65 4.08 15.69 -5.26
C HIS A 65 4.96 16.63 -4.45
N ALA A 66 4.38 17.20 -3.39
CA ALA A 66 5.15 17.94 -2.40
C ALA A 66 5.95 16.95 -1.54
N THR A 67 7.22 17.26 -1.31
CA THR A 67 8.13 16.46 -0.46
C THR A 67 8.49 17.17 0.83
N SER A 68 8.35 18.50 0.87
CA SER A 68 8.58 19.32 2.05
C SER A 68 7.46 20.35 2.24
N GLY A 69 7.30 20.81 3.48
CA GLY A 69 6.35 21.85 3.86
C GLY A 69 4.89 21.38 4.02
N LYS A 70 3.99 22.34 4.24
CA LYS A 70 2.58 22.10 4.57
C LYS A 70 1.83 21.25 3.55
N LEU A 71 2.20 21.32 2.26
CA LEU A 71 1.57 20.52 1.20
C LEU A 71 1.97 19.04 1.24
N ALA A 72 3.17 18.71 1.73
CA ALA A 72 3.59 17.32 1.95
C ALA A 72 2.78 16.71 3.11
N ASN A 73 2.55 17.50 4.16
CA ASN A 73 1.76 17.11 5.33
C ASN A 73 0.32 16.70 4.95
N ILE A 74 -0.30 17.31 3.94
CA ILE A 74 -1.68 16.97 3.50
C ILE A 74 -1.78 15.52 3.00
N ARG A 75 -0.71 14.98 2.43
CA ARG A 75 -0.71 13.62 1.85
C ARG A 75 -0.29 12.55 2.84
N GLU A 76 0.14 12.94 4.05
CA GLU A 76 0.50 11.98 5.10
C GLU A 76 -0.71 11.13 5.48
N LYS A 77 -0.46 9.83 5.70
CA LYS A 77 -1.46 8.94 6.28
C LYS A 77 -1.64 9.29 7.75
N VAL A 78 -2.89 9.22 8.22
CA VAL A 78 -3.22 9.38 9.63
C VAL A 78 -2.52 8.28 10.44
N ASP A 79 -1.90 8.66 11.56
CA ASP A 79 -1.21 7.72 12.44
C ASP A 79 -2.17 6.64 12.94
N PRO A 80 -1.77 5.36 12.98
CA PRO A 80 -2.67 4.28 13.42
C PRO A 80 -3.25 4.51 14.81
N ARG A 81 -2.49 5.11 15.74
CA ARG A 81 -2.96 5.37 17.11
C ARG A 81 -4.09 6.39 17.14
N VAL A 82 -3.91 7.48 16.38
CA VAL A 82 -4.92 8.53 16.19
C VAL A 82 -6.16 7.98 15.50
N ARG A 83 -5.98 7.16 14.46
CA ARG A 83 -7.08 6.46 13.78
C ARG A 83 -7.87 5.57 14.75
N ASN A 84 -7.19 4.80 15.58
CA ASN A 84 -7.84 3.91 16.54
C ASN A 84 -8.65 4.70 17.56
N LYS A 85 -8.09 5.82 18.07
CA LYS A 85 -8.81 6.70 18.99
C LYS A 85 -10.07 7.31 18.36
N ILE A 86 -10.01 7.70 17.09
CA ILE A 86 -11.19 8.19 16.34
C ILE A 86 -12.28 7.12 16.27
N VAL A 87 -11.91 5.88 15.96
CA VAL A 87 -12.86 4.75 15.87
C VAL A 87 -13.45 4.43 17.24
N GLU A 88 -12.63 4.44 18.29
CA GLU A 88 -13.06 4.24 19.69
C GLU A 88 -14.12 5.30 20.08
N LEU A 89 -13.85 6.58 19.84
CA LEU A 89 -14.79 7.68 20.13
C LEU A 89 -16.08 7.57 19.31
N TYR A 90 -15.99 7.14 18.05
CA TYR A 90 -17.17 6.91 17.23
C TYR A 90 -18.02 5.76 17.79
N ARG A 91 -17.38 4.64 18.16
CA ARG A 91 -18.06 3.47 18.73
C ARG A 91 -18.64 3.75 20.12
N SER A 92 -18.04 4.64 20.90
CA SER A 92 -18.58 5.08 22.19
C SER A 92 -19.80 6.01 22.07
N GLY A 93 -20.20 6.40 20.86
CA GLY A 93 -21.43 7.14 20.60
C GLY A 93 -21.25 8.55 20.08
N VAL A 94 -20.02 9.06 19.95
CA VAL A 94 -19.80 10.41 19.41
C VAL A 94 -20.11 10.39 17.90
N ARG A 95 -21.05 11.24 17.46
CA ARG A 95 -21.51 11.25 16.05
C ARG A 95 -20.96 12.42 15.25
N LYS A 96 -20.63 13.54 15.90
CA LYS A 96 -20.17 14.74 15.20
C LYS A 96 -18.65 14.68 14.99
N ALA A 97 -18.23 14.80 13.73
CA ALA A 97 -16.81 14.80 13.37
C ALA A 97 -16.01 15.92 14.07
N ILE A 98 -16.64 17.06 14.37
CA ILE A 98 -16.00 18.17 15.08
C ILE A 98 -15.71 17.84 16.55
N GLU A 99 -16.59 17.09 17.21
CA GLU A 99 -16.40 16.65 18.60
C GLU A 99 -15.28 15.61 18.66
N ILE A 100 -15.32 14.63 17.75
CA ILE A 100 -14.24 13.63 17.62
C ILE A 100 -12.90 14.32 17.37
N LYS A 101 -12.87 15.34 16.51
CA LYS A 101 -11.64 16.12 16.26
C LYS A 101 -11.13 16.74 17.55
N ARG A 102 -11.99 17.43 18.31
CA ARG A 102 -11.59 18.05 19.59
C ARG A 102 -10.99 17.03 20.56
N HIS A 103 -11.65 15.88 20.73
CA HIS A 103 -11.16 14.81 21.60
C HIS A 103 -9.84 14.20 21.10
N THR A 104 -9.70 14.05 19.79
CA THR A 104 -8.48 13.54 19.16
C THR A 104 -7.32 14.51 19.32
N ASP A 105 -7.56 15.82 19.15
CA ASP A 105 -6.55 16.85 19.36
C ASP A 105 -6.08 16.87 20.83
N THR A 106 -7.00 16.74 21.79
CA THR A 106 -6.67 16.59 23.22
C THR A 106 -5.85 15.32 23.48
N TYR A 107 -6.24 14.19 22.90
CA TYR A 107 -5.51 12.92 22.99
C TYR A 107 -4.06 13.06 22.49
N VAL A 108 -3.86 13.73 21.35
CA VAL A 108 -2.50 13.94 20.81
C VAL A 108 -1.65 14.76 21.76
N ARG A 109 -2.19 15.82 22.36
CA ARG A 109 -1.45 16.72 23.25
C ARG A 109 -1.13 16.12 24.62
N HIS A 110 -2.06 15.38 25.20
CA HIS A 110 -1.95 14.96 26.60
C HIS A 110 -1.61 13.49 26.78
N GLU A 111 -1.95 12.63 25.84
CA GLU A 111 -1.71 11.18 25.95
C GLU A 111 -0.60 10.72 24.99
N LEU A 112 -0.57 11.24 23.77
CA LEU A 112 0.40 10.80 22.76
C LEU A 112 1.77 11.48 22.89
N PHE A 113 1.78 12.76 23.30
CA PHE A 113 2.98 13.57 23.50
C PHE A 113 2.94 14.32 24.85
N PRO A 114 2.85 13.62 25.99
CA PRO A 114 2.63 14.24 27.31
C PRO A 114 3.78 15.13 27.80
N SER A 115 5.01 14.90 27.33
CA SER A 115 6.23 15.54 27.85
C SER A 115 7.22 15.92 26.75
N GLY A 116 6.77 16.00 25.50
CA GLY A 116 7.64 16.16 24.34
C GLY A 116 7.27 17.33 23.44
N ASP A 117 8.12 17.57 22.43
CA ASP A 117 7.87 18.53 21.36
C ASP A 117 6.61 18.13 20.58
N LEU A 118 5.56 18.95 20.71
CA LEU A 118 4.30 18.70 20.04
C LEU A 118 4.52 18.70 18.51
N PRO A 119 3.91 17.75 17.79
CA PRO A 119 3.88 17.82 16.34
C PRO A 119 3.22 19.11 15.87
N GLU A 120 3.69 19.65 14.76
CA GLU A 120 3.08 20.81 14.12
C GLU A 120 1.60 20.54 13.83
N ALA A 121 0.71 21.48 14.18
CA ALA A 121 -0.73 21.34 13.98
C ALA A 121 -1.14 21.15 12.49
N SER A 122 -0.26 21.51 11.55
CA SER A 122 -0.47 21.30 10.11
C SER A 122 -0.21 19.85 9.66
N ARG A 123 0.40 19.01 10.52
CA ARG A 123 0.69 17.60 10.22
C ARG A 123 -0.57 16.75 10.31
N ARG A 124 -1.15 16.44 9.15
CA ARG A 124 -2.32 15.58 9.01
C ARG A 124 -2.13 14.20 9.66
N ARG A 125 -0.90 13.71 9.75
CA ARG A 125 -0.57 12.45 10.44
C ARG A 125 -1.13 12.42 11.87
N PHE A 126 -1.02 13.52 12.62
CA PHE A 126 -1.47 13.61 14.00
C PHE A 126 -2.76 14.43 14.15
N TYR A 127 -2.94 15.44 13.31
CA TYR A 127 -4.10 16.33 13.32
C TYR A 127 -4.92 16.15 12.03
N PRO A 128 -5.71 15.06 11.94
CA PRO A 128 -6.51 14.78 10.75
C PRO A 128 -7.56 15.86 10.50
N THR A 129 -7.94 16.02 9.24
CA THR A 129 -9.02 16.95 8.88
C THR A 129 -10.38 16.38 9.27
N GLN A 130 -11.40 17.25 9.39
CA GLN A 130 -12.77 16.80 9.65
C GLN A 130 -13.27 15.83 8.55
N LYS A 131 -12.82 16.02 7.31
CA LYS A 131 -13.11 15.10 6.20
C LYS A 131 -12.48 13.73 6.41
N ASP A 132 -11.25 13.66 6.91
CA ASP A 132 -10.59 12.39 7.23
C ASP A 132 -11.34 11.63 8.31
N ILE A 133 -11.79 12.33 9.36
CA ILE A 133 -12.60 11.77 10.43
C ILE A 133 -13.94 11.25 9.88
N SER A 134 -14.65 12.03 9.08
CA SER A 134 -15.90 11.60 8.43
C SER A 134 -15.71 10.38 7.54
N ASN A 135 -14.61 10.31 6.79
CA ASN A 135 -14.27 9.16 5.96
C ASN A 135 -13.97 7.93 6.83
N LEU A 136 -13.24 8.09 7.93
CA LEU A 136 -12.95 7.01 8.88
C LEU A 136 -14.21 6.48 9.55
N MET A 137 -15.10 7.36 10.02
CA MET A 137 -16.41 6.97 10.57
C MET A 137 -17.25 6.24 9.54
N SER A 138 -17.31 6.77 8.31
CA SER A 138 -18.07 6.12 7.22
C SER A 138 -17.48 4.75 6.92
N LYS A 139 -16.15 4.66 6.83
CA LYS A 139 -15.45 3.40 6.62
C LYS A 139 -15.72 2.40 7.74
N ASP A 140 -15.65 2.79 9.01
CA ASP A 140 -15.98 1.91 10.15
C ASP A 140 -17.45 1.48 10.12
N ARG A 141 -18.35 2.41 9.78
CA ARG A 141 -19.78 2.12 9.57
C ARG A 141 -19.99 1.11 8.44
N TYR A 142 -19.31 1.26 7.31
CA TYR A 142 -19.41 0.32 6.19
C TYR A 142 -18.69 -1.00 6.47
N GLU A 143 -17.55 -1.00 7.15
CA GLU A 143 -16.88 -2.22 7.60
C GLU A 143 -17.74 -2.99 8.62
N GLY A 144 -18.49 -2.28 9.46
CA GLY A 144 -19.50 -2.86 10.35
C GLY A 144 -20.84 -3.20 9.68
N LYS A 145 -21.15 -2.63 8.50
CA LYS A 145 -22.40 -2.85 7.73
C LYS A 145 -22.25 -3.79 6.53
N ASN A 146 -21.03 -4.01 6.05
CA ASN A 146 -20.72 -5.13 5.18
C ASN A 146 -21.09 -6.36 6.04
N SER A 147 -22.16 -7.11 5.76
CA SER A 147 -22.25 -8.03 4.62
C SER A 147 -20.99 -8.87 4.38
N VAL A 148 -20.01 -8.83 5.31
CA VAL A 148 -18.80 -9.66 5.32
C VAL A 148 -19.15 -11.15 5.34
N LEU A 149 -20.39 -11.52 5.67
CA LEU A 149 -20.88 -12.89 5.62
C LEU A 149 -22.31 -13.02 5.07
N ASP A 150 -22.75 -12.17 4.13
CA ASP A 150 -23.91 -12.57 3.31
C ASP A 150 -23.53 -13.23 1.99
N GLN A 151 -22.40 -13.93 1.99
CA GLN A 151 -22.08 -14.86 0.91
C GLN A 151 -23.01 -16.08 0.99
N GLN A 152 -23.49 -16.43 2.18
CA GLN A 152 -24.35 -17.58 2.37
C GLN A 152 -25.73 -17.36 1.73
N ASN A 153 -26.44 -16.24 1.95
CA ASN A 153 -27.73 -16.06 1.29
C ASN A 153 -27.55 -15.91 -0.23
N VAL A 154 -26.43 -15.36 -0.70
CA VAL A 154 -26.14 -15.32 -2.16
C VAL A 154 -25.94 -16.73 -2.72
N VAL A 155 -25.21 -17.60 -2.01
CA VAL A 155 -25.06 -19.01 -2.38
C VAL A 155 -26.42 -19.73 -2.36
N ASP A 156 -27.24 -19.49 -1.36
CA ASP A 156 -28.56 -20.11 -1.23
C ASP A 156 -29.51 -19.65 -2.35
N LEU A 157 -29.50 -18.36 -2.68
CA LEU A 157 -30.24 -17.82 -3.83
C LEU A 157 -29.78 -18.45 -5.16
N LEU A 158 -28.48 -18.66 -5.35
CA LEU A 158 -27.95 -19.31 -6.55
C LEU A 158 -28.37 -20.78 -6.65
N ASN A 159 -28.38 -21.49 -5.53
CA ASN A 159 -28.83 -22.88 -5.50
C ASN A 159 -30.31 -22.98 -5.87
N ASN A 160 -31.15 -22.10 -5.33
CA ASN A 160 -32.57 -22.03 -5.68
C ASN A 160 -32.75 -21.70 -7.17
N TRP A 161 -32.00 -20.74 -7.72
CA TRP A 161 -32.13 -20.36 -9.13
C TRP A 161 -31.62 -21.42 -10.11
N LYS A 162 -30.60 -22.21 -9.73
CA LYS A 162 -30.17 -23.38 -10.53
C LYS A 162 -31.24 -24.46 -10.60
N GLN A 163 -32.09 -24.58 -9.58
CA GLN A 163 -33.21 -25.51 -9.57
C GLN A 163 -34.37 -25.00 -10.43
N GLU A 164 -34.66 -23.69 -10.38
CA GLU A 164 -35.79 -23.09 -11.11
C GLU A 164 -35.51 -22.83 -12.60
N LYS A 165 -34.24 -22.61 -12.99
CA LYS A 165 -33.86 -22.28 -14.37
C LYS A 165 -32.64 -23.08 -14.81
N ALA A 166 -32.69 -23.66 -16.01
CA ALA A 166 -31.56 -24.34 -16.66
C ALA A 166 -30.48 -23.34 -17.15
N ILE A 167 -29.93 -22.54 -16.24
CA ILE A 167 -28.89 -21.55 -16.49
C ILE A 167 -27.69 -21.86 -15.61
N ASN A 168 -26.50 -21.98 -16.21
CA ASN A 168 -25.26 -22.16 -15.48
C ASN A 168 -24.80 -20.80 -14.90
N MET A 169 -25.10 -20.58 -13.62
CA MET A 169 -24.61 -19.41 -12.85
C MET A 169 -23.42 -19.79 -11.98
N PHE A 170 -22.37 -18.96 -12.05
CA PHE A 170 -21.15 -19.12 -11.27
C PHE A 170 -20.99 -17.94 -10.30
N PHE A 171 -20.70 -18.25 -9.04
CA PHE A 171 -20.44 -17.27 -8.01
C PHE A 171 -19.03 -17.42 -7.48
N ARG A 172 -18.32 -16.30 -7.40
CA ARG A 172 -16.96 -16.26 -6.91
C ARG A 172 -16.96 -15.50 -5.57
N PRO A 173 -16.73 -16.19 -4.44
CA PRO A 173 -16.77 -15.56 -3.12
C PRO A 173 -15.66 -14.52 -2.95
N HIS A 174 -15.95 -13.47 -2.18
CA HIS A 174 -15.07 -12.31 -1.96
C HIS A 174 -13.72 -12.69 -1.33
N THR A 175 -13.62 -13.85 -0.68
CA THR A 175 -12.43 -14.28 0.06
C THR A 175 -11.34 -14.91 -0.83
N ILE A 176 -11.63 -15.27 -2.09
CA ILE A 176 -10.65 -15.91 -2.98
C ILE A 176 -9.97 -14.85 -3.88
N LYS A 177 -8.92 -14.21 -3.36
CA LYS A 177 -7.98 -13.43 -4.18
C LYS A 177 -7.04 -14.40 -4.91
N ILE A 178 -7.43 -14.88 -6.08
CA ILE A 178 -6.45 -15.46 -7.01
C ILE A 178 -5.77 -14.27 -7.70
N ASN A 179 -4.45 -14.25 -7.69
CA ASN A 179 -3.59 -13.20 -8.24
C ASN A 179 -4.12 -12.63 -9.57
N GLY A 180 -4.43 -11.32 -9.59
CA GLY A 180 -4.79 -10.58 -10.81
C GLY A 180 -6.22 -10.02 -10.80
N ASP A 181 -6.29 -8.69 -10.72
CA ASP A 181 -7.37 -7.80 -11.17
C ASP A 181 -8.79 -8.10 -10.68
N GLY A 182 -9.16 -7.41 -9.59
CA GLY A 182 -10.50 -7.39 -9.03
C GLY A 182 -11.49 -6.68 -9.95
N HIS A 183 -12.22 -7.46 -10.74
CA HIS A 183 -13.47 -7.03 -11.36
C HIS A 183 -14.62 -7.96 -10.99
N ILE A 184 -15.75 -7.36 -10.62
CA ILE A 184 -17.00 -8.04 -10.29
C ILE A 184 -17.71 -8.37 -11.61
N PHE A 185 -17.79 -9.64 -11.97
CA PHE A 185 -18.59 -10.09 -13.11
C PHE A 185 -19.46 -11.29 -12.70
N CYS A 186 -20.77 -11.11 -12.76
CA CYS A 186 -21.72 -12.22 -12.88
C CYS A 186 -22.05 -12.36 -14.36
N PHE A 187 -21.84 -13.54 -14.96
CA PHE A 187 -22.31 -13.82 -16.32
C PHE A 187 -23.13 -15.10 -16.34
N ALA A 188 -24.16 -15.11 -17.19
CA ALA A 188 -24.98 -16.27 -17.48
C ALA A 188 -24.66 -16.71 -18.91
N ILE A 189 -24.32 -17.99 -19.10
CA ILE A 189 -24.20 -18.58 -20.45
C ILE A 189 -25.52 -19.28 -20.75
N LYS A 190 -26.22 -18.84 -21.81
CA LYS A 190 -27.32 -19.62 -22.39
C LYS A 190 -26.72 -20.84 -23.08
N GLN A 191 -27.08 -22.04 -22.65
CA GLN A 191 -26.82 -23.24 -23.43
C GLN A 191 -27.80 -23.25 -24.60
N ASN A 192 -27.40 -22.63 -25.72
CA ASN A 192 -27.78 -23.01 -27.08
C ASN A 192 -27.08 -22.07 -28.09
N GLY A 193 -25.94 -22.53 -28.60
CA GLY A 193 -25.53 -22.39 -30.01
C GLY A 193 -25.45 -21.02 -30.68
N SER A 194 -25.56 -19.89 -29.99
CA SER A 194 -25.51 -18.57 -30.65
C SER A 194 -24.79 -17.53 -29.81
N LYS A 195 -23.68 -17.01 -30.35
CA LYS A 195 -22.88 -15.92 -29.77
C LYS A 195 -23.74 -14.65 -29.72
N GLY A 196 -24.41 -14.41 -28.59
CA GLY A 196 -25.10 -13.16 -28.30
C GLY A 196 -24.33 -12.34 -27.27
N PHE A 197 -23.92 -11.13 -27.61
CA PHE A 197 -23.45 -10.13 -26.65
C PHE A 197 -24.59 -9.75 -25.70
N CYS A 198 -24.43 -10.03 -24.40
CA CYS A 198 -25.38 -9.59 -23.38
C CYS A 198 -25.06 -8.16 -22.92
N ARG A 199 -26.02 -7.25 -23.09
CA ARG A 199 -26.01 -5.90 -22.53
C ARG A 199 -25.90 -5.96 -21.00
N ASN A 200 -25.06 -5.10 -20.44
CA ASN A 200 -24.86 -4.90 -18.99
C ASN A 200 -26.20 -4.75 -18.26
N MET A 201 -26.60 -5.76 -17.49
CA MET A 201 -27.75 -5.64 -16.59
C MET A 201 -27.22 -5.11 -15.25
N VAL A 202 -27.29 -3.79 -15.07
CA VAL A 202 -27.01 -3.12 -13.80
C VAL A 202 -28.22 -3.34 -12.89
N ILE A 203 -28.11 -4.25 -11.93
CA ILE A 203 -29.13 -4.43 -10.89
C ILE A 203 -28.92 -3.30 -9.86
N LYS A 204 -29.78 -2.28 -9.90
CA LYS A 204 -29.95 -1.31 -8.81
C LYS A 204 -30.67 -2.03 -7.67
N LEU A 205 -29.97 -2.27 -6.56
CA LEU A 205 -30.62 -2.66 -5.31
C LEU A 205 -31.06 -1.37 -4.60
N HIS A 206 -32.38 -1.20 -4.44
CA HIS A 206 -32.96 -0.31 -3.45
C HIS A 206 -33.09 -1.07 -2.13
N CYS A 207 -32.43 -0.54 -1.09
CA CYS A 207 -32.84 -0.48 0.32
C CYS A 207 -31.75 0.31 1.07
#